data_AF-A0A944V8H8-F1
#
_entry.id   AF-A0A944V8H8-F1
#
_cell.length_a   1.000
_cell.length_b   1.000
_cell.length_c   1.000
_cell.angle_alpha   90.00
_cell.angle_beta   90.00
_cell.angle_gamma   90.00
#
_symmetry.space_group_name_H-M   'P 1'
#
loop_
_entity.id
_entity.type
_entity.pdbx_description
1 polymer ?
#
loop_
_entity_poly.entity_id
_entity_poly.type
_entity_poly.pdbx_seq_one_letter_code
_entity_poly.pdbx_strand_id
1 'polypeptide(L)'
;MQMSKTMMKIRALLRHLHGVLIGGLLAGGNSVTWAQTIPDAITDSLSVLNLEVPSDAISPSEIDGIYVARYGLEVLYITTDGRYLVRGDIIDLQQRRNLTEGQRRLGRLEALRAIAPEDFIVFSAKQEKHTLTVFTDIDCPYCQKLHGEVELLNDAGITVRYLAFPRGGIKSPAYQRMVSIWCAADRQAAMTAAKTGGAVEEKNCENQVLAQHQLGLQIPVRGTPTLVLDNGEVVGGYVPAAGLIQRLGVDVSSKAQPALKLKYKDPAVVTEGKQLYRGYCGGCHGVERQGAPNWHKRNAAGYLPAPPHDETGHTWHHNDKLLFELTKFGPKVTAGEDYKTHMPAYEGVLSDNEIIAVLSYIKSTWPEEVIEIHNKEINNN
;
A
#
# COMPACT_ATOMS: atom_id res chain seq x y z
N MET A 1 -10.16 13.51 -64.68
CA MET A 1 -10.77 13.73 -63.35
C MET A 1 -9.81 13.19 -62.30
N GLN A 2 -8.86 14.00 -61.79
CA GLN A 2 -9.01 14.98 -60.71
C GLN A 2 -9.26 14.25 -59.37
N MET A 3 -8.24 14.03 -58.54
CA MET A 3 -7.91 14.73 -57.28
C MET A 3 -6.72 13.96 -56.65
N SER A 4 -5.77 14.46 -55.86
CA SER A 4 -5.49 15.74 -55.21
C SER A 4 -4.00 15.72 -54.80
N LYS A 5 -3.22 16.70 -55.26
CA LYS A 5 -1.97 17.14 -54.63
C LYS A 5 -2.35 18.23 -53.63
N THR A 6 -1.62 18.38 -52.52
CA THR A 6 -0.94 19.64 -52.11
C THR A 6 -0.43 19.52 -50.67
N MET A 7 0.81 19.06 -50.52
CA MET A 7 1.73 19.62 -49.52
C MET A 7 2.17 21.01 -50.00
N MET A 8 2.58 21.88 -49.06
CA MET A 8 3.36 23.11 -49.25
C MET A 8 2.59 24.45 -49.34
N LYS A 9 2.59 25.20 -48.22
CA LYS A 9 2.48 26.67 -48.12
C LYS A 9 3.44 27.08 -46.98
N ILE A 10 4.65 27.56 -47.23
CA ILE A 10 5.12 28.88 -47.71
C ILE A 10 4.82 30.04 -46.74
N ARG A 11 5.91 30.42 -46.03
CA ARG A 11 6.47 31.76 -45.77
C ARG A 11 5.51 32.94 -45.48
N ALA A 12 5.59 33.35 -44.22
CA ALA A 12 5.62 34.70 -43.66
C ALA A 12 5.52 35.91 -44.61
N LEU A 13 4.56 36.78 -44.29
CA LEU A 13 4.56 38.22 -44.62
C LEU A 13 3.72 38.94 -43.56
N LEU A 14 4.35 39.86 -42.82
CA LEU A 14 3.74 41.12 -42.37
C LEU A 14 4.83 42.02 -41.80
N ARG A 15 5.15 43.07 -42.57
CA ARG A 15 5.93 44.24 -42.19
C ARG A 15 4.96 45.33 -41.70
N HIS A 16 5.47 46.14 -40.77
CA HIS A 16 5.01 47.47 -40.33
C HIS A 16 4.04 47.53 -39.15
N LEU A 17 4.60 47.67 -37.94
CA LEU A 17 4.14 48.69 -37.00
C LEU A 17 5.34 49.43 -36.39
N HIS A 18 5.14 50.73 -36.21
CA HIS A 18 6.14 51.75 -35.89
C HIS A 18 6.68 51.62 -34.47
N GLY A 19 7.93 52.07 -34.31
CA GLY A 19 8.70 51.99 -33.09
C GLY A 19 8.19 52.85 -31.94
N VAL A 20 8.37 52.30 -30.74
CA VAL A 20 8.65 53.06 -29.52
C VAL A 20 9.80 52.34 -28.82
N LEU A 21 10.95 53.02 -28.81
CA LEU A 21 12.16 52.65 -28.08
C LEU A 21 11.94 53.05 -26.62
N ILE A 22 11.73 52.07 -25.73
CA ILE A 22 11.96 52.23 -24.29
C ILE A 22 12.86 51.09 -23.86
N GLY A 23 14.12 51.44 -23.61
CA GLY A 23 15.11 50.56 -23.01
C GLY A 23 14.72 50.23 -21.57
N GLY A 24 14.69 48.95 -21.26
CA GLY A 24 14.56 48.42 -19.91
C GLY A 24 15.15 47.02 -19.88
N LEU A 25 16.29 46.90 -19.22
CA LEU A 25 17.06 45.68 -18.94
C LEU A 25 16.20 44.39 -18.92
N LEU A 26 16.30 43.58 -19.98
CA LEU A 26 16.03 42.16 -19.88
C LEU A 26 17.26 41.53 -19.23
N ALA A 27 17.23 41.37 -17.90
CA ALA A 27 18.07 40.39 -17.23
C ALA A 27 17.63 39.01 -17.73
N GLY A 28 18.23 38.57 -18.83
CA GLY A 28 18.17 37.19 -19.28
C GLY A 28 18.81 36.33 -18.19
N GLY A 29 17.97 35.76 -17.34
CA GLY A 29 18.35 34.60 -16.55
C GLY A 29 18.68 33.48 -17.53
N ASN A 30 19.97 33.31 -17.82
CA ASN A 30 20.46 32.12 -18.48
C ASN A 30 20.16 30.96 -17.54
N SER A 31 19.06 30.24 -17.79
CA SER A 31 18.89 28.88 -17.30
C SER A 31 19.91 28.01 -18.02
N VAL A 32 21.16 28.06 -17.58
CA VAL A 32 22.18 27.10 -18.00
C VAL A 32 21.79 25.77 -17.35
N THR A 33 21.07 24.94 -18.10
CA THR A 33 20.96 23.52 -17.80
C THR A 33 22.34 22.93 -18.06
N TRP A 34 23.21 22.94 -17.04
CA TRP A 34 24.40 22.11 -17.05
C TRP A 34 23.93 20.65 -17.01
N ALA A 35 23.86 20.00 -18.16
CA ALA A 35 23.96 18.56 -18.19
C ALA A 35 25.34 18.25 -17.60
N GLN A 36 25.40 17.93 -16.30
CA GLN A 36 26.66 17.54 -15.67
C GLN A 36 27.15 16.29 -16.39
N THR A 37 28.26 16.43 -17.11
CA THR A 37 28.96 15.31 -17.73
C THR A 37 29.43 14.36 -16.63
N ILE A 38 29.03 13.10 -16.71
CA ILE A 38 29.47 12.04 -15.80
C ILE A 38 30.99 11.89 -15.99
N PRO A 39 31.80 11.91 -14.91
CA PRO A 39 33.23 11.67 -15.01
C PRO A 39 33.56 10.34 -15.69
N ASP A 40 34.44 10.35 -16.70
CA ASP A 40 34.86 9.16 -17.44
C ASP A 40 35.37 8.04 -16.51
N ALA A 41 36.06 8.42 -15.42
CA ALA A 41 36.55 7.49 -14.40
C ALA A 41 35.44 6.61 -13.78
N ILE A 42 34.21 7.13 -13.68
CA ILE A 42 33.06 6.36 -13.16
C ILE A 42 32.58 5.35 -14.20
N THR A 43 32.44 5.76 -15.46
CA THR A 43 32.00 4.87 -16.55
C THR A 43 33.04 3.78 -16.84
N ASP A 44 34.32 4.11 -16.74
CA ASP A 44 35.42 3.15 -16.91
C ASP A 44 35.41 2.11 -15.79
N SER A 45 35.26 2.53 -14.54
CA SER A 45 35.23 1.61 -13.39
C SER A 45 34.03 0.66 -13.39
N LEU A 46 32.86 1.12 -13.86
CA LEU A 46 31.69 0.24 -14.03
C LEU A 46 31.93 -0.80 -15.13
N SER A 47 32.60 -0.40 -16.21
CA SER A 47 32.96 -1.31 -17.31
C SER A 47 33.91 -2.43 -16.85
N VAL A 48 34.84 -2.14 -15.93
CA VAL A 48 35.74 -3.16 -15.34
C VAL A 48 34.98 -4.26 -14.61
N LEU A 49 33.82 -3.94 -14.04
CA LEU A 49 32.96 -4.90 -13.34
C LEU A 49 31.98 -5.62 -14.27
N ASN A 50 32.07 -5.39 -15.58
CA ASN A 50 31.08 -5.81 -16.58
C ASN A 50 29.65 -5.38 -16.20
N LEU A 51 29.51 -4.20 -15.59
CA LEU A 51 28.22 -3.62 -15.25
C LEU A 51 27.83 -2.61 -16.34
N GLU A 52 26.87 -2.99 -17.18
CA GLU A 52 26.30 -2.11 -18.20
C GLU A 52 25.27 -1.18 -17.55
N VAL A 53 25.75 -0.07 -16.97
CA VAL A 53 24.89 0.95 -16.39
C VAL A 53 24.59 2.02 -17.44
N PRO A 54 23.31 2.26 -17.79
CA PRO A 54 22.94 3.39 -18.64
C PRO A 54 23.40 4.72 -18.03
N SER A 55 23.92 5.63 -18.84
CA SER A 55 24.43 6.91 -18.36
C SER A 55 23.36 7.73 -17.62
N ASP A 56 22.10 7.65 -18.04
CA ASP A 56 20.95 8.33 -17.40
C ASP A 56 20.55 7.71 -16.05
N ALA A 57 21.09 6.53 -15.72
CA ALA A 57 20.97 5.90 -14.42
C ALA A 57 22.10 6.29 -13.43
N ILE A 58 23.04 7.15 -13.86
CA ILE A 58 24.14 7.68 -13.05
C ILE A 58 23.86 9.15 -12.74
N SER A 59 23.96 9.54 -11.46
CA SER A 59 23.74 10.92 -11.02
C SER A 59 24.60 11.24 -9.78
N PRO A 60 24.86 12.52 -9.49
CA PRO A 60 25.46 12.90 -8.22
C PRO A 60 24.61 12.41 -7.04
N SER A 61 25.24 11.89 -6.00
CA SER A 61 24.56 11.63 -4.74
C SER A 61 24.46 12.92 -3.91
N GLU A 62 23.71 12.87 -2.81
CA GLU A 62 23.65 13.98 -1.84
C GLU A 62 24.93 14.11 -0.99
N ILE A 63 25.89 13.19 -1.14
CA ILE A 63 27.18 13.23 -0.48
C ILE A 63 28.22 13.76 -1.48
N ASP A 64 28.88 14.84 -1.11
CA ASP A 64 29.95 15.44 -1.89
C ASP A 64 31.02 14.40 -2.26
N GLY A 65 31.39 14.38 -3.55
CA GLY A 65 32.41 13.46 -4.07
C GLY A 65 31.94 12.03 -4.33
N ILE A 66 30.65 11.73 -4.17
CA ILE A 66 30.06 10.41 -4.45
C ILE A 66 28.96 10.54 -5.51
N TYR A 67 29.01 9.66 -6.51
CA TYR A 67 27.94 9.42 -7.48
C TYR A 67 27.14 8.20 -7.09
N VAL A 68 25.86 8.20 -7.45
CA VAL A 68 24.97 7.05 -7.35
C VAL A 68 24.62 6.54 -8.74
N ALA A 69 24.73 5.22 -8.92
CA ALA A 69 24.41 4.51 -10.13
C ALA A 69 23.33 3.46 -9.85
N ARG A 70 22.23 3.49 -10.61
CA ARG A 70 21.18 2.46 -10.54
C ARG A 70 21.43 1.40 -11.61
N TYR A 71 21.56 0.15 -11.21
CA TYR A 71 21.72 -0.99 -12.10
C TYR A 71 20.60 -2.00 -11.84
N GLY A 72 19.55 -1.94 -12.66
CA GLY A 72 18.29 -2.61 -12.35
C GLY A 72 17.70 -2.10 -11.03
N LEU A 73 17.65 -2.97 -10.01
CA LEU A 73 17.20 -2.64 -8.66
C LEU A 73 18.34 -2.53 -7.63
N GLU A 74 19.58 -2.73 -8.08
CA GLU A 74 20.76 -2.45 -7.28
C GLU A 74 21.11 -0.95 -7.34
N VAL A 75 21.64 -0.46 -6.22
CA VAL A 75 22.13 0.91 -6.08
C VAL A 75 23.59 0.82 -5.67
N LEU A 76 24.44 1.43 -6.48
CA LEU A 76 25.88 1.45 -6.32
C LEU A 76 26.31 2.89 -6.04
N TYR A 77 27.25 3.07 -5.12
CA TYR A 77 27.86 4.36 -4.86
C TYR A 77 29.32 4.34 -5.27
N ILE A 78 29.76 5.35 -5.98
CA ILE A 78 31.08 5.39 -6.61
C ILE A 78 31.72 6.74 -6.31
N THR A 79 32.98 6.75 -5.86
CA THR A 79 33.71 8.00 -5.68
C THR A 79 33.94 8.70 -7.01
N THR A 80 34.02 10.03 -7.01
CA THR A 80 34.24 10.86 -8.21
C THR A 80 35.50 10.50 -9.00
N ASP A 81 36.50 9.94 -8.35
CA ASP A 81 37.73 9.44 -8.97
C ASP A 81 37.59 8.00 -9.53
N GLY A 82 36.41 7.39 -9.43
CA GLY A 82 36.11 6.03 -9.89
C GLY A 82 36.76 4.91 -9.07
N ARG A 83 37.53 5.22 -8.01
CA ARG A 83 38.41 4.22 -7.36
C ARG A 83 37.70 3.28 -6.39
N TYR A 84 36.60 3.74 -5.78
CA TYR A 84 35.90 2.97 -4.75
C TYR A 84 34.43 2.81 -5.13
N LEU A 85 33.94 1.58 -5.02
CA LEU A 85 32.54 1.24 -5.17
C LEU A 85 32.01 0.67 -3.85
N VAL A 86 30.85 1.18 -3.42
CA VAL A 86 30.17 0.75 -2.20
C VAL A 86 28.80 0.19 -2.55
N ARG A 87 28.49 -0.98 -1.97
CA ARG A 87 27.16 -1.60 -1.99
C ARG A 87 26.58 -1.56 -0.58
N GLY A 88 25.37 -1.04 -0.43
CA GLY A 88 24.69 -0.99 0.86
C GLY A 88 23.79 0.23 1.02
N ASP A 89 23.35 0.44 2.27
CA ASP A 89 22.46 1.53 2.62
C ASP A 89 23.24 2.73 3.14
N ILE A 90 22.94 3.90 2.58
CA ILE A 90 23.37 5.19 3.08
C ILE A 90 22.18 5.82 3.80
N ILE A 91 22.33 6.03 5.11
CA ILE A 91 21.33 6.67 5.96
C ILE A 91 21.81 8.08 6.29
N ASP A 92 21.02 9.08 5.89
CA ASP A 92 21.17 10.44 6.37
C ASP A 92 20.69 10.48 7.83
N LEU A 93 21.62 10.65 8.77
CA LEU A 93 21.34 10.67 10.20
C LEU A 93 20.70 11.99 10.67
N GLN A 94 20.86 13.08 9.92
CA GLN A 94 20.25 14.36 10.25
C GLN A 94 18.77 14.34 9.90
N GLN A 95 18.44 13.92 8.68
CA GLN A 95 17.05 13.82 8.20
C GLN A 95 16.40 12.48 8.53
N ARG A 96 17.16 11.52 9.06
CA ARG A 96 16.74 10.16 9.43
C ARG A 96 16.09 9.41 8.26
N ARG A 97 16.65 9.55 7.06
CA ARG A 97 16.14 8.92 5.84
C ARG A 97 17.18 8.02 5.18
N ASN A 98 16.71 6.95 4.56
CA ASN A 98 17.55 6.04 3.77
C ASN A 98 17.62 6.55 2.33
N LEU A 99 18.77 7.11 1.94
CA LEU A 99 18.99 7.63 0.59
C LEU A 99 18.99 6.51 -0.46
N THR A 100 19.58 5.37 -0.11
CA THR A 100 19.61 4.19 -0.99
C THR A 100 18.21 3.67 -1.27
N GLU A 101 17.34 3.61 -0.26
CA GLU A 101 15.97 3.16 -0.43
C GLU A 101 15.17 4.11 -1.34
N GLY A 102 15.44 5.41 -1.28
CA GLY A 102 14.88 6.39 -2.23
C GLY A 102 15.24 6.05 -3.68
N GLN A 103 16.49 5.65 -3.95
CA GLN A 103 16.94 5.24 -5.28
C GLN A 103 16.35 3.89 -5.71
N ARG A 104 16.28 2.91 -4.80
CA ARG A 104 15.62 1.61 -5.08
C ARG A 104 14.15 1.80 -5.42
N ARG A 105 13.46 2.70 -4.72
CA ARG A 105 12.06 3.05 -4.95
C ARG A 105 11.84 3.56 -6.38
N LEU A 106 12.74 4.41 -6.89
CA LEU A 106 12.70 4.86 -8.28
C LEU A 106 12.89 3.68 -9.26
N GLY A 107 13.90 2.83 -9.03
CA GLY A 107 14.14 1.65 -9.87
C GLY A 107 12.94 0.69 -9.89
N ARG A 108 12.27 0.46 -8.75
CA ARG A 108 11.05 -0.36 -8.68
C ARG A 108 9.91 0.24 -9.50
N LEU A 109 9.71 1.55 -9.42
CA LEU A 109 8.69 2.23 -10.21
C LEU A 109 8.97 2.13 -11.70
N GLU A 110 10.22 2.29 -12.10
CA GLU A 110 10.65 2.13 -13.49
C GLU A 110 10.42 0.71 -14.00
N ALA A 111 10.85 -0.30 -13.23
CA ALA A 111 10.63 -1.71 -13.57
C ALA A 111 9.14 -2.06 -13.66
N LEU A 112 8.30 -1.54 -12.76
CA LEU A 112 6.85 -1.76 -12.81
C LEU A 112 6.17 -1.04 -13.99
N ARG A 113 6.66 0.14 -14.39
CA ARG A 113 6.15 0.88 -15.57
C ARG A 113 6.54 0.23 -16.90
N ALA A 114 7.62 -0.54 -16.92
CA ALA A 114 8.06 -1.28 -18.09
C ALA A 114 7.20 -2.53 -18.39
N ILE A 115 6.37 -2.98 -17.44
CA ILE A 115 5.44 -4.10 -17.64
C ILE A 115 4.23 -3.62 -18.43
N ALA A 116 3.85 -4.35 -19.48
CA ALA A 116 2.67 -4.02 -20.27
C ALA A 116 1.39 -4.13 -19.41
N PRO A 117 0.42 -3.19 -19.51
CA PRO A 117 -0.80 -3.21 -18.72
C PRO A 117 -1.56 -4.55 -18.76
N GLU A 118 -1.55 -5.20 -19.92
CA GLU A 118 -2.16 -6.51 -20.16
C GLU A 118 -1.45 -7.67 -19.46
N ASP A 119 -0.21 -7.52 -18.99
CA ASP A 119 0.51 -8.59 -18.30
C ASP A 119 0.12 -8.70 -16.81
N PHE A 120 -0.53 -7.67 -16.27
CA PHE A 120 -1.12 -7.71 -14.94
C PHE A 120 -2.47 -8.43 -14.96
N ILE A 121 -2.83 -9.06 -13.84
CA ILE A 121 -4.24 -9.35 -13.54
C ILE A 121 -4.77 -8.23 -12.66
N VAL A 122 -5.54 -7.34 -13.27
CA VAL A 122 -6.00 -6.09 -12.65
C VAL A 122 -7.42 -6.25 -12.11
N PHE A 123 -7.66 -5.84 -10.87
CA PHE A 123 -8.97 -5.62 -10.28
C PHE A 123 -9.13 -4.13 -10.02
N SER A 124 -9.87 -3.45 -10.90
CA SER A 124 -9.91 -1.99 -10.98
C SER A 124 -10.88 -1.35 -10.00
N ALA A 125 -10.46 -0.26 -9.36
CA ALA A 125 -11.38 0.64 -8.69
C ALA A 125 -12.22 1.44 -9.70
N LYS A 126 -13.48 1.74 -9.36
CA LYS A 126 -14.37 2.57 -10.22
C LYS A 126 -13.85 4.01 -10.39
N GLN A 127 -13.23 4.55 -9.35
CA GLN A 127 -12.52 5.82 -9.37
C GLN A 127 -11.15 5.60 -8.74
N GLU A 128 -10.17 5.30 -9.58
CA GLU A 128 -8.81 5.01 -9.14
C GLU A 128 -8.18 6.27 -8.51
N LYS A 129 -7.78 6.12 -7.25
CA LYS A 129 -6.98 7.07 -6.46
C LYS A 129 -5.55 6.56 -6.30
N HIS A 130 -5.38 5.26 -6.11
CA HIS A 130 -4.09 4.60 -5.93
C HIS A 130 -4.02 3.28 -6.67
N THR A 131 -2.81 2.82 -6.96
CA THR A 131 -2.53 1.47 -7.44
C THR A 131 -1.75 0.67 -6.40
N LEU A 132 -2.14 -0.58 -6.19
CA LEU A 132 -1.44 -1.55 -5.36
C LEU A 132 -0.98 -2.71 -6.23
N THR A 133 0.34 -2.80 -6.50
CA THR A 133 0.90 -3.96 -7.20
C THR A 133 1.22 -5.05 -6.19
N VAL A 134 0.82 -6.30 -6.47
CA VAL A 134 0.94 -7.41 -5.53
C VAL A 134 1.63 -8.59 -6.18
N PHE A 135 2.82 -8.94 -5.69
CA PHE A 135 3.42 -10.24 -5.97
C PHE A 135 2.68 -11.30 -5.17
N THR A 136 1.92 -12.15 -5.87
CA THR A 136 0.97 -13.10 -5.27
C THR A 136 1.34 -14.54 -5.59
N ASP A 137 0.95 -15.45 -4.70
CA ASP A 137 0.96 -16.89 -4.90
C ASP A 137 -0.46 -17.41 -4.61
N ILE A 138 -1.02 -18.24 -5.50
CA ILE A 138 -2.38 -18.77 -5.32
C ILE A 138 -2.47 -19.79 -4.16
N ASP A 139 -1.34 -20.40 -3.79
CA ASP A 139 -1.25 -21.35 -2.66
C ASP A 139 -0.90 -20.68 -1.33
N CYS A 140 -0.82 -19.35 -1.30
CA CYS A 140 -0.56 -18.62 -0.06
C CYS A 140 -1.87 -18.23 0.64
N PRO A 141 -2.11 -18.69 1.90
CA PRO A 141 -3.32 -18.33 2.65
C PRO A 141 -3.49 -16.81 2.82
N TYR A 142 -2.41 -16.07 3.01
CA TYR A 142 -2.46 -14.61 3.12
C TYR A 142 -2.76 -13.92 1.77
N CYS A 143 -2.37 -14.51 0.65
CA CYS A 143 -2.75 -14.02 -0.68
C CYS A 143 -4.23 -14.28 -0.97
N GLN A 144 -4.80 -15.35 -0.43
CA GLN A 144 -6.22 -15.66 -0.48
C GLN A 144 -7.00 -14.68 0.42
N LYS A 145 -6.51 -14.43 1.64
CA LYS A 145 -7.08 -13.43 2.56
C LYS A 145 -7.13 -12.03 1.94
N LEU A 146 -6.00 -11.55 1.41
CA LEU A 146 -5.94 -10.26 0.69
C LEU A 146 -6.97 -10.21 -0.45
N HIS A 147 -7.11 -11.31 -1.18
CA HIS A 147 -8.01 -11.38 -2.33
C HIS A 147 -9.48 -11.28 -1.93
N GLY A 148 -9.86 -11.83 -0.78
CA GLY A 148 -11.19 -11.66 -0.20
C GLY A 148 -11.54 -10.21 0.16
N GLU A 149 -10.55 -9.31 0.23
CA GLU A 149 -10.74 -7.90 0.57
C GLU A 149 -10.53 -6.96 -0.63
N VAL A 150 -10.30 -7.48 -1.84
CA VAL A 150 -10.05 -6.67 -3.05
C VAL A 150 -11.21 -5.72 -3.36
N GLU A 151 -12.45 -6.15 -3.15
CA GLU A 151 -13.61 -5.29 -3.34
C GLU A 151 -13.59 -4.08 -2.41
N LEU A 152 -13.22 -4.26 -1.14
CA LEU A 152 -13.07 -3.15 -0.18
C LEU A 152 -12.00 -2.15 -0.62
N LEU A 153 -10.88 -2.66 -1.14
CA LEU A 153 -9.82 -1.81 -1.71
C LEU A 153 -10.32 -1.05 -2.94
N ASN A 154 -11.01 -1.73 -3.85
CA ASN A 154 -11.56 -1.13 -5.07
C ASN A 154 -12.61 -0.06 -4.76
N ASP A 155 -13.48 -0.28 -3.78
CA ASP A 155 -14.47 0.70 -3.33
C ASP A 155 -13.81 1.94 -2.72
N ALA A 156 -12.69 1.76 -2.02
CA ALA A 156 -11.88 2.86 -1.50
C ALA A 156 -11.11 3.62 -2.58
N GLY A 157 -11.11 3.16 -3.84
CA GLY A 157 -10.35 3.80 -4.92
C GLY A 157 -8.96 3.21 -5.14
N ILE A 158 -8.68 2.00 -4.63
CA ILE A 158 -7.38 1.34 -4.78
C ILE A 158 -7.52 0.23 -5.82
N THR A 159 -6.88 0.38 -6.97
CA THR A 159 -6.79 -0.66 -7.99
C THR A 159 -5.72 -1.68 -7.60
N VAL A 160 -6.07 -2.97 -7.57
CA VAL A 160 -5.15 -4.06 -7.24
C VAL A 160 -4.64 -4.70 -8.52
N ARG A 161 -3.31 -4.82 -8.68
CA ARG A 161 -2.68 -5.43 -9.86
C ARG A 161 -1.79 -6.59 -9.43
N TYR A 162 -2.12 -7.80 -9.84
CA TYR A 162 -1.33 -8.97 -9.48
C TYR A 162 -0.18 -9.23 -10.47
N LEU A 163 0.97 -9.60 -9.91
CA LEU A 163 2.10 -10.22 -10.58
C LEU A 163 2.38 -11.59 -9.96
N ALA A 164 2.78 -12.54 -10.79
CA ALA A 164 2.98 -13.92 -10.35
C ALA A 164 4.27 -14.10 -9.56
N PHE A 165 4.18 -14.74 -8.39
CA PHE A 165 5.33 -15.15 -7.59
C PHE A 165 5.08 -16.49 -6.87
N PRO A 166 5.15 -17.63 -7.59
CA PRO A 166 5.01 -18.94 -6.97
C PRO A 166 6.18 -19.22 -6.03
N ARG A 167 5.92 -19.31 -4.72
CA ARG A 167 6.99 -19.46 -3.71
C ARG A 167 7.76 -20.78 -3.83
N GLY A 168 7.11 -21.82 -4.38
CA GLY A 168 7.75 -23.09 -4.72
C GLY A 168 8.67 -23.03 -5.95
N GLY A 169 8.83 -21.85 -6.56
CA GLY A 169 9.61 -21.63 -7.76
C GLY A 169 8.95 -22.16 -9.04
N ILE A 170 9.67 -22.05 -10.15
CA ILE A 170 9.15 -22.30 -11.52
C ILE A 170 8.85 -23.78 -11.82
N LYS A 171 9.27 -24.69 -10.94
CA LYS A 171 9.00 -26.14 -11.05
C LYS A 171 7.80 -26.59 -10.21
N SER A 172 7.16 -25.67 -9.48
CA SER A 172 6.07 -26.01 -8.57
C SER A 172 4.73 -26.21 -9.30
N PRO A 173 3.80 -27.00 -8.73
CA PRO A 173 2.42 -27.05 -9.21
C PRO A 173 1.72 -25.68 -9.20
N ALA A 174 2.08 -24.81 -8.25
CA ALA A 174 1.60 -23.44 -8.19
C ALA A 174 1.96 -22.66 -9.46
N TYR A 175 3.21 -22.76 -9.94
CA TYR A 175 3.65 -22.12 -11.18
C TYR A 175 2.79 -22.54 -12.37
N GLN A 176 2.55 -23.84 -12.57
CA GLN A 176 1.76 -24.34 -13.70
C GLN A 176 0.30 -23.85 -13.66
N ARG A 177 -0.31 -23.81 -12.48
CA ARG A 177 -1.66 -23.25 -12.31
C ARG A 177 -1.68 -21.75 -12.51
N MET A 178 -0.65 -21.02 -12.11
CA MET A 178 -0.55 -19.58 -12.38
C MET A 178 -0.37 -19.30 -13.88
N VAL A 179 0.39 -20.12 -14.61
CA VAL A 179 0.41 -20.07 -16.08
C VAL A 179 -1.00 -20.24 -16.64
N SER A 180 -1.74 -21.24 -16.17
CA SER A 180 -3.12 -21.47 -16.61
C SER A 180 -4.04 -20.26 -16.34
N ILE A 181 -3.91 -19.61 -15.19
CA ILE A 181 -4.67 -18.38 -14.84
C ILE A 181 -4.30 -17.23 -15.79
N TRP A 182 -3.01 -17.03 -16.07
CA TRP A 182 -2.55 -16.00 -17.02
C TRP A 182 -2.93 -16.30 -18.47
N CYS A 183 -3.21 -17.56 -18.79
CA CYS A 183 -3.70 -17.98 -20.09
C CYS A 183 -5.25 -18.06 -20.17
N ALA A 184 -5.96 -17.75 -19.10
CA ALA A 184 -7.42 -17.74 -19.11
C ALA A 184 -7.97 -16.57 -19.93
N ALA A 185 -9.11 -16.80 -20.61
CA ALA A 185 -9.84 -15.73 -21.29
C ALA A 185 -10.35 -14.68 -20.30
N ASP A 186 -10.82 -15.13 -19.14
CA ASP A 186 -11.12 -14.28 -17.99
C ASP A 186 -10.14 -14.58 -16.86
N ARG A 187 -9.07 -13.78 -16.82
CA ARG A 187 -8.01 -13.92 -15.81
C ARG A 187 -8.48 -13.53 -14.41
N GLN A 188 -9.44 -12.61 -14.29
CA GLN A 188 -9.99 -12.18 -12.99
C GLN A 188 -10.81 -13.33 -12.38
N ALA A 189 -11.69 -13.95 -13.17
CA ALA A 189 -12.47 -15.09 -12.73
C ALA A 189 -11.58 -16.29 -12.39
N ALA A 190 -10.56 -16.58 -13.22
CA ALA A 190 -9.61 -17.67 -12.95
C ALA A 190 -8.78 -17.43 -11.68
N MET A 191 -8.32 -16.20 -11.45
CA MET A 191 -7.62 -15.81 -10.22
C MET A 191 -8.53 -15.96 -8.99
N THR A 192 -9.79 -15.50 -9.10
CA THR A 192 -10.77 -15.60 -8.03
C THR A 192 -11.06 -17.04 -7.67
N ALA A 193 -11.33 -17.89 -8.67
CA ALA A 193 -11.56 -19.32 -8.47
C ALA A 193 -10.35 -19.99 -7.80
N ALA A 194 -9.13 -19.72 -8.28
CA ALA A 194 -7.92 -20.31 -7.70
C ALA A 194 -7.73 -19.96 -6.22
N LYS A 195 -8.07 -18.72 -5.83
CA LYS A 195 -7.89 -18.23 -4.46
C LYS A 195 -9.03 -18.58 -3.51
N THR A 196 -10.19 -19.01 -4.03
CA THR A 196 -11.35 -19.45 -3.23
C THR A 196 -11.50 -20.98 -3.18
N GLY A 197 -10.51 -21.72 -3.67
CA GLY A 197 -10.50 -23.20 -3.66
C GLY A 197 -11.21 -23.84 -4.84
N GLY A 198 -11.62 -23.06 -5.85
CA GLY A 198 -12.14 -23.54 -7.11
C GLY A 198 -11.05 -24.15 -8.01
N ALA A 199 -11.49 -24.96 -8.97
CA ALA A 199 -10.61 -25.55 -9.97
C ALA A 199 -10.18 -24.50 -11.02
N VAL A 200 -8.93 -24.61 -11.47
CA VAL A 200 -8.40 -23.86 -12.61
C VAL A 200 -8.23 -24.83 -13.76
N GLU A 201 -8.88 -24.55 -14.89
CA GLU A 201 -8.69 -25.31 -16.13
C GLU A 201 -7.23 -25.21 -16.59
N GLU A 202 -6.60 -26.34 -16.90
CA GLU A 202 -5.21 -26.37 -17.35
C GLU A 202 -5.08 -25.71 -18.74
N LYS A 203 -4.25 -24.68 -18.82
CA LYS A 203 -3.99 -23.91 -20.05
C LYS A 203 -2.52 -23.58 -20.17
N ASN A 204 -2.06 -23.43 -21.41
CA ASN A 204 -0.74 -22.94 -21.73
C ASN A 204 -0.80 -22.00 -22.94
N CYS A 205 0.01 -20.96 -22.91
CA CYS A 205 0.10 -19.89 -23.90
C CYS A 205 1.41 -19.12 -23.68
N GLU A 206 1.78 -18.25 -24.62
CA GLU A 206 2.82 -17.25 -24.34
C GLU A 206 2.34 -16.33 -23.22
N ASN A 207 3.15 -16.22 -22.16
CA ASN A 207 2.79 -15.51 -20.93
C ASN A 207 4.03 -14.97 -20.21
N GLN A 208 3.82 -14.08 -19.24
CA GLN A 208 4.89 -13.41 -18.49
C GLN A 208 5.15 -13.98 -17.10
N VAL A 209 4.57 -15.13 -16.71
CA VAL A 209 4.69 -15.65 -15.32
C VAL A 209 6.14 -15.85 -14.91
N LEU A 210 6.99 -16.33 -15.82
CA LEU A 210 8.44 -16.47 -15.57
C LEU A 210 9.12 -15.11 -15.35
N ALA A 211 8.86 -14.15 -16.23
CA ALA A 211 9.44 -12.80 -16.15
C ALA A 211 8.98 -12.07 -14.87
N GLN A 212 7.72 -12.23 -14.47
CA GLN A 212 7.17 -11.67 -13.23
C GLN A 212 7.81 -12.28 -11.99
N HIS A 213 8.00 -13.61 -11.96
CA HIS A 213 8.73 -14.28 -10.89
C HIS A 213 10.19 -13.77 -10.80
N GLN A 214 10.88 -13.63 -11.95
CA GLN A 214 12.24 -13.09 -12.00
C GLN A 214 12.31 -11.65 -11.49
N LEU A 215 11.36 -10.79 -11.88
CA LEU A 215 11.28 -9.43 -11.35
C LEU A 215 11.08 -9.43 -9.83
N GLY A 216 10.23 -10.31 -9.30
CA GLY A 216 10.04 -10.45 -7.85
C GLY A 216 11.32 -10.85 -7.12
N LEU A 217 12.19 -11.66 -7.74
CA LEU A 217 13.51 -11.99 -7.16
C LEU A 217 14.42 -10.76 -7.09
N GLN A 218 14.26 -9.81 -8.00
CA GLN A 218 15.01 -8.54 -8.00
C GLN A 218 14.39 -7.49 -7.05
N ILE A 219 13.05 -7.47 -6.85
CA ILE A 219 12.34 -6.63 -5.88
C ILE A 219 12.27 -7.35 -4.51
N PRO A 220 13.44 -7.71 -3.95
CA PRO A 220 13.67 -8.87 -3.05
C PRO A 220 12.41 -9.42 -2.34
N VAL A 221 11.52 -10.09 -3.08
CA VAL A 221 10.27 -10.63 -2.56
C VAL A 221 10.62 -11.83 -1.68
N ARG A 222 10.51 -11.65 -0.36
CA ARG A 222 10.84 -12.70 0.63
C ARG A 222 9.67 -13.62 0.97
N GLY A 223 8.47 -13.25 0.54
CA GLY A 223 7.24 -13.97 0.81
C GLY A 223 6.07 -13.33 0.08
N THR A 224 4.95 -14.04 0.00
CA THR A 224 3.73 -13.53 -0.62
C THR A 224 2.61 -13.40 0.42
N PRO A 225 1.75 -12.37 0.32
CA PRO A 225 1.84 -11.29 -0.65
C PRO A 225 3.01 -10.35 -0.32
N THR A 226 3.66 -9.81 -1.34
CA THR A 226 4.51 -8.61 -1.21
C THR A 226 3.85 -7.51 -1.99
N LEU A 227 3.60 -6.39 -1.31
CA LEU A 227 2.85 -5.25 -1.83
C LEU A 227 3.82 -4.16 -2.26
N VAL A 228 3.58 -3.56 -3.42
CA VAL A 228 4.29 -2.38 -3.90
C VAL A 228 3.28 -1.27 -4.12
N LEU A 229 3.39 -0.20 -3.34
CA LEU A 229 2.49 0.95 -3.42
C LEU A 229 2.75 1.77 -4.69
N ASP A 230 1.83 2.65 -5.06
CA ASP A 230 1.95 3.59 -6.19
C ASP A 230 3.19 4.48 -6.13
N ASN A 231 3.64 4.73 -4.91
CA ASN A 231 4.79 5.52 -4.60
C ASN A 231 6.07 4.68 -4.78
N GLY A 232 6.01 3.35 -4.81
CA GLY A 232 7.14 2.41 -4.98
C GLY A 232 7.65 1.80 -3.67
N GLU A 233 7.08 2.16 -2.52
CA GLU A 233 7.32 1.51 -1.23
C GLU A 233 6.94 0.03 -1.28
N VAL A 234 7.78 -0.82 -0.67
CA VAL A 234 7.52 -2.25 -0.54
C VAL A 234 7.03 -2.54 0.87
N VAL A 235 5.86 -3.16 0.98
CA VAL A 235 5.29 -3.66 2.22
C VAL A 235 5.24 -5.18 2.14
N GLY A 236 6.06 -5.83 2.97
CA GLY A 236 6.14 -7.29 3.03
C GLY A 236 4.99 -7.88 3.83
N GLY A 237 4.36 -8.93 3.29
CA GLY A 237 3.27 -9.63 3.95
C GLY A 237 1.89 -9.04 3.68
N TYR A 238 0.88 -9.70 4.23
CA TYR A 238 -0.50 -9.23 4.16
C TYR A 238 -0.72 -8.07 5.11
N VAL A 239 -1.43 -7.06 4.63
CA VAL A 239 -1.98 -5.95 5.41
C VAL A 239 -3.49 -5.92 5.12
N PRO A 240 -4.36 -5.89 6.15
CA PRO A 240 -5.80 -5.74 5.94
C PRO A 240 -6.15 -4.50 5.13
N ALA A 241 -7.24 -4.53 4.37
CA ALA A 241 -7.67 -3.44 3.51
C ALA A 241 -7.80 -2.12 4.27
N ALA A 242 -8.32 -2.12 5.49
CA ALA A 242 -8.39 -0.93 6.33
C ALA A 242 -7.01 -0.30 6.59
N GLY A 243 -6.00 -1.13 6.90
CA GLY A 243 -4.63 -0.67 7.10
C GLY A 243 -3.99 -0.13 5.81
N LEU A 244 -4.29 -0.73 4.65
CA LEU A 244 -3.82 -0.24 3.36
C LEU A 244 -4.47 1.09 2.96
N ILE A 245 -5.78 1.20 3.16
CA ILE A 245 -6.55 2.44 2.94
C ILE A 245 -5.96 3.58 3.80
N GLN A 246 -5.72 3.31 5.08
CA GLN A 246 -5.12 4.27 6.00
C GLN A 246 -3.69 4.64 5.56
N ARG A 247 -2.86 3.64 5.22
CA ARG A 247 -1.47 3.87 4.79
C ARG A 247 -1.39 4.72 3.53
N LEU A 248 -2.30 4.52 2.59
CA LEU A 248 -2.37 5.26 1.35
C LEU A 248 -3.01 6.65 1.52
N GLY A 249 -3.46 7.01 2.72
CA GLY A 249 -4.09 8.30 2.99
C GLY A 249 -5.41 8.47 2.22
N VAL A 250 -6.08 7.36 1.90
CA VAL A 250 -7.36 7.39 1.21
C VAL A 250 -8.40 7.92 2.18
N ASP A 251 -8.90 9.11 1.88
CA ASP A 251 -10.04 9.66 2.58
C ASP A 251 -11.32 8.89 2.21
N VAL A 252 -11.66 7.93 3.07
CA VAL A 252 -12.88 7.13 3.00
C VAL A 252 -14.12 7.87 3.47
N SER A 253 -14.01 9.14 3.91
CA SER A 253 -15.17 9.97 4.24
C SER A 253 -16.06 10.30 3.02
N SER A 254 -15.53 10.11 1.80
CA SER A 254 -16.15 10.62 0.56
C SER A 254 -17.01 9.62 -0.23
N LYS A 255 -17.08 8.34 0.14
CA LYS A 255 -17.97 7.37 -0.54
C LYS A 255 -18.58 6.37 0.43
N ALA A 256 -19.92 6.43 0.49
CA ALA A 256 -20.76 5.57 1.30
C ALA A 256 -20.56 4.07 1.01
N GLN A 257 -19.73 3.42 1.81
CA GLN A 257 -20.20 2.20 2.47
C GLN A 257 -21.34 2.62 3.41
N PRO A 258 -22.43 1.84 3.59
CA PRO A 258 -23.34 2.13 4.69
C PRO A 258 -22.49 2.17 5.95
N ALA A 259 -22.34 3.36 6.53
CA ALA A 259 -21.47 3.57 7.68
C ALA A 259 -21.80 2.48 8.69
N LEU A 260 -20.78 1.70 9.09
CA LEU A 260 -20.96 0.71 10.15
C LEU A 260 -21.51 1.47 11.34
N LYS A 261 -22.79 1.23 11.65
CA LYS A 261 -23.55 1.99 12.63
C LYS A 261 -24.00 1.04 13.72
N LEU A 262 -23.57 1.34 14.93
CA LEU A 262 -23.98 0.57 16.10
C LEU A 262 -25.49 0.74 16.33
N LYS A 263 -26.18 -0.38 16.53
CA LYS A 263 -27.64 -0.47 16.71
C LYS A 263 -28.01 -0.39 18.18
N TYR A 264 -27.43 0.57 18.91
CA TYR A 264 -27.60 0.72 20.37
C TYR A 264 -29.04 1.06 20.82
N LYS A 265 -29.92 1.42 19.86
CA LYS A 265 -31.35 1.65 20.10
C LYS A 265 -32.23 0.43 19.83
N ASP A 266 -31.67 -0.64 19.27
CA ASP A 266 -32.40 -1.88 18.97
C ASP A 266 -32.33 -2.82 20.19
N PRO A 267 -33.44 -3.06 20.92
CA PRO A 267 -33.42 -3.84 22.15
C PRO A 267 -33.00 -5.30 21.92
N ALA A 268 -33.28 -5.88 20.75
CA ALA A 268 -32.89 -7.26 20.45
C ALA A 268 -31.38 -7.37 20.30
N VAL A 269 -30.79 -6.45 19.53
CA VAL A 269 -29.34 -6.39 19.31
C VAL A 269 -28.60 -6.08 20.62
N VAL A 270 -29.11 -5.17 21.44
CA VAL A 270 -28.53 -4.85 22.75
C VAL A 270 -28.60 -6.04 23.71
N THR A 271 -29.70 -6.80 23.68
CA THR A 271 -29.87 -7.99 24.53
C THR A 271 -28.89 -9.10 24.14
N GLU A 272 -28.78 -9.38 22.84
CA GLU A 272 -27.79 -10.32 22.30
C GLU A 272 -26.36 -9.88 22.64
N GLY A 273 -26.04 -8.61 22.38
CA GLY A 273 -24.75 -8.01 22.68
C GLY A 273 -24.35 -8.11 24.15
N LYS A 274 -25.30 -7.97 25.07
CA LYS A 274 -25.07 -8.15 26.51
C LYS A 274 -24.63 -9.58 26.86
N GLN A 275 -25.24 -10.59 26.25
CA GLN A 275 -24.90 -11.99 26.50
C GLN A 275 -23.50 -12.30 25.97
N LEU A 276 -23.22 -11.90 24.74
CA LEU A 276 -21.91 -12.05 24.12
C LEU A 276 -20.82 -11.30 24.90
N TYR A 277 -21.07 -10.05 25.29
CA TYR A 277 -20.14 -9.26 26.10
C TYR A 277 -19.74 -10.00 27.38
N ARG A 278 -20.71 -10.59 28.09
CA ARG A 278 -20.42 -11.33 29.34
C ARG A 278 -19.57 -12.56 29.10
N GLY A 279 -19.77 -13.27 27.99
CA GLY A 279 -19.00 -14.46 27.64
C GLY A 279 -17.58 -14.15 27.15
N TYR A 280 -17.43 -13.10 26.35
CA TYR A 280 -16.18 -12.86 25.60
C TYR A 280 -15.35 -11.69 26.11
N CYS A 281 -15.95 -10.68 26.73
CA CYS A 281 -15.28 -9.42 27.08
C CYS A 281 -15.23 -9.19 28.60
N GLY A 282 -16.27 -9.58 29.32
CA GLY A 282 -16.47 -9.31 30.74
C GLY A 282 -15.41 -9.90 31.66
N GLY A 283 -14.71 -10.96 31.24
CA GLY A 283 -13.61 -11.55 32.00
C GLY A 283 -12.42 -10.59 32.19
N CYS A 284 -12.18 -9.70 31.22
CA CYS A 284 -11.12 -8.69 31.29
C CYS A 284 -11.65 -7.30 31.63
N HIS A 285 -12.74 -6.90 30.97
CA HIS A 285 -13.32 -5.55 31.10
C HIS A 285 -14.34 -5.43 32.25
N GLY A 286 -14.57 -6.50 33.00
CA GLY A 286 -15.58 -6.56 34.05
C GLY A 286 -16.98 -6.83 33.48
N VAL A 287 -17.76 -7.63 34.21
CA VAL A 287 -19.13 -8.02 33.83
C VAL A 287 -20.06 -6.82 33.66
N GLU A 288 -19.79 -5.75 34.41
CA GLU A 288 -20.54 -4.49 34.37
C GLU A 288 -19.77 -3.37 33.63
N ARG A 289 -18.67 -3.71 32.93
CA ARG A 289 -17.80 -2.81 32.15
C ARG A 289 -16.90 -1.85 32.92
N GLN A 290 -16.75 -2.06 34.22
CA GLN A 290 -15.95 -1.22 35.10
C GLN A 290 -14.42 -1.26 34.82
N GLY A 291 -13.97 -2.16 33.95
CA GLY A 291 -12.55 -2.34 33.62
C GLY A 291 -11.72 -2.90 34.77
N ALA A 292 -10.40 -2.92 34.55
CA ALA A 292 -9.44 -3.30 35.56
C ALA A 292 -8.88 -2.05 36.29
N PRO A 293 -8.50 -2.17 37.59
CA PRO A 293 -7.84 -1.09 38.30
C PRO A 293 -6.56 -0.63 37.59
N ASN A 294 -6.28 0.68 37.66
CA ASN A 294 -5.08 1.29 37.05
C ASN A 294 -4.94 1.05 35.53
N TRP A 295 -6.03 0.91 34.79
CA TRP A 295 -6.01 0.62 33.35
C TRP A 295 -5.19 1.60 32.49
N HIS A 296 -4.99 2.83 32.95
CA HIS A 296 -4.16 3.84 32.28
C HIS A 296 -2.65 3.65 32.46
N LYS A 297 -2.22 2.79 33.38
CA LYS A 297 -0.81 2.61 33.75
C LYS A 297 -0.29 1.27 33.26
N ARG A 298 0.83 1.30 32.53
CA ARG A 298 1.51 0.07 32.11
C ARG A 298 2.06 -0.66 33.32
N ASN A 299 1.92 -1.98 33.32
CA ASN A 299 2.60 -2.83 34.29
C ASN A 299 4.10 -2.98 33.95
N ALA A 300 4.86 -3.65 34.82
CA ALA A 300 6.31 -3.88 34.63
C ALA A 300 6.66 -4.60 33.31
N ALA A 301 5.75 -5.39 32.76
CA ALA A 301 5.92 -6.08 31.48
C ALA A 301 5.52 -5.22 30.26
N GLY A 302 5.00 -4.00 30.49
CA GLY A 302 4.61 -3.03 29.47
C GLY A 302 3.16 -3.11 28.98
N TYR A 303 2.32 -3.96 29.59
CA TYR A 303 0.90 -4.11 29.21
C TYR A 303 0.01 -3.09 29.93
N LEU A 304 -1.02 -2.60 29.23
CA LEU A 304 -2.12 -1.86 29.84
C LEU A 304 -3.22 -2.85 30.29
N PRO A 305 -3.73 -2.72 31.52
CA PRO A 305 -4.94 -3.43 31.93
C PRO A 305 -6.15 -3.00 31.09
N ALA A 306 -7.18 -3.85 31.05
CA ALA A 306 -8.38 -3.60 30.26
C ALA A 306 -9.11 -2.33 30.75
N PRO A 307 -9.38 -1.35 29.86
CA PRO A 307 -10.10 -0.14 30.23
C PRO A 307 -11.57 -0.44 30.53
N PRO A 308 -12.25 0.42 31.31
CA PRO A 308 -13.69 0.42 31.39
C PRO A 308 -14.29 0.72 30.01
N HIS A 309 -15.48 0.17 29.79
CA HIS A 309 -16.32 0.46 28.63
C HIS A 309 -17.52 1.35 28.98
N ASP A 310 -17.54 1.91 30.19
CA ASP A 310 -18.47 2.96 30.60
C ASP A 310 -17.92 4.38 30.28
N GLU A 311 -18.61 5.43 30.75
CA GLU A 311 -18.22 6.82 30.54
C GLU A 311 -16.86 7.20 31.12
N THR A 312 -16.35 6.45 32.10
CA THR A 312 -15.03 6.69 32.73
C THR A 312 -13.88 6.14 31.89
N GLY A 313 -14.20 5.33 30.88
CA GLY A 313 -13.26 4.71 29.95
C GLY A 313 -12.89 5.59 28.77
N HIS A 314 -12.07 5.04 27.87
CA HIS A 314 -11.68 5.71 26.63
C HIS A 314 -12.42 5.20 25.38
N THR A 315 -13.29 4.20 25.52
CA THR A 315 -13.89 3.49 24.36
C THR A 315 -14.72 4.41 23.48
N TRP A 316 -15.48 5.32 24.08
CA TRP A 316 -16.36 6.24 23.36
C TRP A 316 -15.60 7.34 22.58
N HIS A 317 -14.27 7.46 22.71
CA HIS A 317 -13.48 8.38 21.89
C HIS A 317 -13.15 7.83 20.49
N HIS A 318 -13.49 6.56 20.21
CA HIS A 318 -13.21 5.89 18.94
C HIS A 318 -14.49 5.73 18.14
N ASN A 319 -14.47 6.00 16.83
CA ASN A 319 -15.66 5.87 16.00
C ASN A 319 -16.11 4.40 15.83
N ASP A 320 -17.37 4.20 15.43
CA ASP A 320 -18.01 2.89 15.29
C ASP A 320 -17.14 1.92 14.44
N LYS A 321 -16.54 2.43 13.34
CA LYS A 321 -15.68 1.64 12.46
C LYS A 321 -14.39 1.19 13.15
N LEU A 322 -13.69 2.10 13.82
CA LEU A 322 -12.46 1.77 14.53
C LEU A 322 -12.72 0.79 15.68
N LEU A 323 -13.81 0.97 16.43
CA LEU A 323 -14.21 0.03 17.49
C LEU A 323 -14.45 -1.38 16.94
N PHE A 324 -15.10 -1.49 15.79
CA PHE A 324 -15.31 -2.75 15.11
C PHE A 324 -13.97 -3.39 14.68
N GLU A 325 -13.07 -2.62 14.06
CA GLU A 325 -11.78 -3.11 13.58
C GLU A 325 -10.85 -3.56 14.72
N LEU A 326 -10.77 -2.79 15.81
CA LEU A 326 -10.01 -3.14 17.00
C LEU A 326 -10.52 -4.43 17.66
N THR A 327 -11.83 -4.66 17.61
CA THR A 327 -12.44 -5.88 18.14
C THR A 327 -12.20 -7.07 17.22
N LYS A 328 -12.43 -6.90 15.91
CA LYS A 328 -12.29 -7.99 14.94
C LYS A 328 -10.83 -8.40 14.77
N PHE A 329 -9.93 -7.46 14.53
CA PHE A 329 -8.54 -7.75 14.16
C PHE A 329 -7.54 -7.59 15.31
N GLY A 330 -7.98 -7.03 16.44
CA GLY A 330 -7.15 -6.80 17.61
C GLY A 330 -6.37 -5.48 17.55
N PRO A 331 -5.95 -4.91 18.70
CA PRO A 331 -5.34 -3.58 18.73
C PRO A 331 -4.02 -3.42 17.98
N LYS A 332 -3.29 -4.52 17.73
CA LYS A 332 -1.99 -4.48 17.01
C LYS A 332 -2.13 -4.02 15.56
N VAL A 333 -3.27 -4.29 14.92
CA VAL A 333 -3.52 -3.87 13.54
C VAL A 333 -3.51 -2.34 13.40
N THR A 334 -3.94 -1.62 14.43
CA THR A 334 -3.96 -0.15 14.44
C THR A 334 -2.73 0.44 15.15
N ALA A 335 -2.28 -0.16 16.26
CA ALA A 335 -1.22 0.38 17.10
C ALA A 335 0.20 -0.10 16.76
N GLY A 336 0.34 -1.01 15.78
CA GLY A 336 1.60 -1.61 15.36
C GLY A 336 1.92 -2.93 16.06
N GLU A 337 2.74 -3.77 15.43
CA GLU A 337 3.09 -5.12 15.89
C GLU A 337 3.76 -5.15 17.28
N ASP A 338 4.54 -4.11 17.59
CA ASP A 338 5.22 -3.95 18.89
C ASP A 338 4.28 -3.55 20.03
N TYR A 339 3.01 -3.24 19.74
CA TYR A 339 2.04 -2.88 20.76
C TYR A 339 1.67 -4.07 21.64
N LYS A 340 1.99 -3.96 22.93
CA LYS A 340 1.69 -4.98 23.94
C LYS A 340 0.23 -4.87 24.41
N THR A 341 -0.57 -5.88 24.05
CA THR A 341 -1.99 -6.00 24.45
C THR A 341 -2.33 -7.44 24.80
N HIS A 342 -3.23 -7.63 25.77
CA HIS A 342 -3.86 -8.92 26.06
C HIS A 342 -5.22 -9.08 25.37
N MET A 343 -5.75 -8.02 24.74
CA MET A 343 -6.99 -8.09 23.99
C MET A 343 -6.76 -8.93 22.73
N PRO A 344 -7.44 -10.08 22.58
CA PRO A 344 -7.29 -10.93 21.40
C PRO A 344 -8.01 -10.31 20.19
N ALA A 345 -7.71 -10.83 19.01
CA ALA A 345 -8.54 -10.64 17.83
C ALA A 345 -9.73 -11.60 17.88
N TYR A 346 -10.92 -11.14 17.47
CA TYR A 346 -12.14 -11.96 17.44
C TYR A 346 -12.54 -12.42 16.04
N GLU A 347 -11.73 -12.14 15.02
CA GLU A 347 -11.90 -12.69 13.67
C GLU A 347 -11.97 -14.22 13.73
N GLY A 348 -13.05 -14.79 13.18
CA GLY A 348 -13.31 -16.24 13.22
C GLY A 348 -13.81 -16.78 14.57
N VAL A 349 -13.91 -15.93 15.60
CA VAL A 349 -14.51 -16.26 16.92
C VAL A 349 -15.92 -15.68 17.03
N LEU A 350 -16.10 -14.44 16.60
CA LEU A 350 -17.39 -13.77 16.51
C LEU A 350 -17.64 -13.36 15.06
N SER A 351 -18.88 -13.47 14.60
CA SER A 351 -19.33 -12.90 13.34
C SER A 351 -19.41 -11.37 13.43
N ASP A 352 -19.46 -10.72 12.28
CA ASP A 352 -19.55 -9.26 12.20
C ASP A 352 -20.80 -8.70 12.90
N ASN A 353 -21.93 -9.41 12.80
CA ASN A 353 -23.16 -9.03 13.49
C ASN A 353 -23.03 -9.18 15.01
N GLU A 354 -22.35 -10.21 15.50
CA GLU A 354 -22.12 -10.42 16.93
C GLU A 354 -21.18 -9.35 17.51
N ILE A 355 -20.14 -8.95 16.76
CA ILE A 355 -19.26 -7.83 17.15
C ILE A 355 -20.06 -6.53 17.20
N ILE A 356 -20.90 -6.26 16.18
CA ILE A 356 -21.80 -5.10 16.17
C ILE A 356 -22.75 -5.14 17.37
N ALA A 357 -23.29 -6.31 17.73
CA ALA A 357 -24.18 -6.46 18.87
C ALA A 357 -23.47 -6.12 20.19
N VAL A 358 -22.27 -6.67 20.42
CA VAL A 358 -21.45 -6.37 21.61
C VAL A 358 -21.16 -4.87 21.73
N LEU A 359 -20.71 -4.24 20.65
CA LEU A 359 -20.41 -2.80 20.65
C LEU A 359 -21.68 -1.95 20.81
N SER A 360 -22.81 -2.40 20.26
CA SER A 360 -24.11 -1.74 20.44
C SER A 360 -24.57 -1.79 21.90
N TYR A 361 -24.35 -2.90 22.60
CA TYR A 361 -24.60 -3.03 24.03
C TYR A 361 -23.69 -2.12 24.88
N ILE A 362 -22.41 -2.02 24.53
CA ILE A 362 -21.50 -1.09 25.21
C ILE A 362 -22.02 0.34 25.06
N LYS A 363 -22.29 0.77 23.82
CA LYS A 363 -22.79 2.10 23.51
C LYS A 363 -24.13 2.42 24.15
N SER A 364 -25.04 1.44 24.27
CA SER A 364 -26.36 1.64 24.89
C SER A 364 -26.31 1.97 26.38
N THR A 365 -25.13 1.93 27.00
CA THR A 365 -24.97 2.16 28.44
C THR A 365 -24.19 3.40 28.80
N TRP A 366 -23.71 4.11 27.80
CA TRP A 366 -23.16 5.44 28.03
C TRP A 366 -24.29 6.43 28.37
N PRO A 367 -24.00 7.48 29.13
CA PRO A 367 -24.91 8.61 29.31
C PRO A 367 -25.33 9.19 27.95
N GLU A 368 -26.54 9.72 27.87
CA GLU A 368 -27.09 10.26 26.62
C GLU A 368 -26.18 11.33 25.98
N GLU A 369 -25.58 12.20 26.80
CA GLU A 369 -24.61 13.20 26.36
C GLU A 369 -23.38 12.58 25.66
N VAL A 370 -22.83 11.49 26.20
CA VAL A 370 -21.69 10.77 25.61
C VAL A 370 -22.10 10.11 24.29
N ILE A 371 -23.30 9.53 24.22
CA ILE A 371 -23.85 8.98 22.97
C ILE A 371 -24.01 10.08 21.91
N GLU A 372 -24.46 11.27 22.30
CA GLU A 372 -24.59 12.40 21.40
C GLU A 372 -23.25 12.88 20.86
N ILE A 373 -22.25 13.10 21.72
CA ILE A 373 -20.89 13.47 21.33
C ILE A 373 -20.33 12.42 20.38
N HIS A 374 -20.46 11.13 20.74
CA HIS A 374 -19.96 10.04 19.91
C HIS A 374 -20.61 10.02 18.51
N ASN A 375 -21.92 10.21 18.44
CA ASN A 375 -22.63 10.20 17.16
C ASN A 375 -22.37 11.44 16.30
N LYS A 376 -22.24 12.63 16.93
CA LYS A 376 -22.13 13.90 16.21
C LYS A 376 -20.69 14.25 15.86
N GLU A 377 -19.76 14.01 16.78
CA GLU A 377 -18.38 14.49 16.68
C GLU A 377 -17.41 13.36 16.37
N ILE A 378 -17.56 12.19 16.99
CA ILE A 378 -16.58 11.11 16.81
C ILE A 378 -16.87 10.30 15.54
N ASN A 379 -18.13 9.96 15.27
CA ASN A 379 -18.50 9.16 14.10
C ASN A 379 -18.47 9.91 12.76
N ASN A 380 -18.43 11.25 12.79
CA ASN A 380 -18.43 12.09 11.59
C ASN A 380 -17.07 12.77 11.31
N ASN A 381 -16.05 12.44 12.11
CA ASN A 381 -14.64 12.78 11.89
C ASN A 381 -13.88 11.52 11.48
#